data_AF-A0A9D4MJF3-F1
#
_entry.id   AF-A0A9D4MJF3-F1
#
_cell.length_a   1.000
_cell.length_b   1.000
_cell.length_c   1.000
_cell.angle_alpha   90.00
_cell.angle_beta   90.00
_cell.angle_gamma   90.00
#
_symmetry.space_group_name_H-M   'P 1'
#
loop_
_entity.id
_entity.type
_entity.pdbx_description
1 polymer ?
#
loop_
_entity_poly.entity_id
_entity_poly.type
_entity_poly.pdbx_seq_one_letter_code
_entity_poly.pdbx_strand_id
1 'polypeptide(L)' 'MVRKLSFEAEKQQTLKQQNIGIGVQLPKEVREARKQLYDVMRQAKNSGKDIRFVWKDLQINGQIYKVGNKERSDNQ' A
#
# COMPACT_ATOMS: atom_id res chain seq x y z
N MET A 1 3.81 23.78 -43.92
CA MET A 1 4.24 22.78 -42.92
C MET A 1 3.36 22.90 -41.70
N VAL A 2 2.44 21.95 -41.49
CA VAL A 2 1.49 21.97 -40.36
C VAL A 2 2.10 21.21 -39.19
N ARG A 3 2.07 21.84 -38.02
CA ARG A 3 2.71 21.42 -36.75
C ARG A 3 2.26 20.01 -36.32
N LYS A 4 3.15 19.02 -36.41
CA LYS A 4 3.03 17.70 -35.76
C LYS A 4 3.34 17.79 -34.25
N LEU A 5 2.67 18.66 -33.51
CA LEU A 5 2.92 18.85 -32.07
C LEU A 5 1.70 18.60 -31.18
N SER A 6 0.53 18.33 -31.76
CA SER A 6 -0.74 18.23 -31.01
C SER A 6 -1.09 16.81 -30.55
N PHE A 7 -0.48 15.75 -31.08
CA PHE A 7 -0.88 14.37 -30.73
C PHE A 7 -0.32 13.88 -29.38
N GLU A 8 0.79 14.46 -28.91
CA GLU A 8 1.45 14.00 -27.67
C GLU A 8 0.90 14.68 -26.40
N ALA A 9 0.41 15.92 -26.50
CA ALA A 9 -0.11 16.67 -25.35
C ALA A 9 -1.49 16.16 -24.87
N GLU A 10 -2.36 15.71 -25.78
CA GLU A 10 -3.68 15.15 -25.45
C GLU A 10 -3.59 13.84 -24.65
N LYS A 11 -2.55 13.02 -24.89
CA LYS A 11 -2.34 11.75 -24.18
C LYS A 11 -1.88 11.91 -22.73
N GLN A 12 -1.32 13.06 -22.34
CA GLN A 12 -0.85 13.25 -20.96
C GLN A 12 -2.00 13.56 -19.99
N GLN A 13 -3.10 14.14 -20.47
CA GLN A 13 -4.27 14.43 -19.62
C GLN A 13 -5.06 13.17 -19.21
N THR A 14 -4.95 12.09 -19.97
CA THR A 14 -5.81 10.90 -19.80
C THR A 14 -5.47 10.09 -18.56
N LEU A 15 -4.20 9.97 -18.16
CA LEU A 15 -3.82 9.13 -17.00
C LEU A 15 -4.19 9.74 -15.64
N LYS A 16 -4.29 11.07 -15.52
CA LYS A 16 -4.75 11.71 -14.27
C LYS A 16 -6.27 11.63 -14.08
N GLN A 17 -7.02 11.54 -15.18
CA GLN A 17 -8.48 11.43 -15.18
C GLN A 17 -8.93 9.97 -15.10
N GLN A 18 -8.16 9.06 -15.68
CA GLN A 18 -8.39 7.63 -15.58
C GLN A 18 -7.91 7.18 -14.19
N ASN A 19 -8.82 6.65 -13.37
CA ASN A 19 -8.53 6.12 -12.03
C ASN A 19 -7.70 4.82 -12.09
N ILE A 20 -6.54 4.88 -12.76
CA ILE A 20 -5.64 3.75 -13.01
C ILE A 20 -4.51 3.83 -11.99
N GLY A 21 -4.49 2.88 -11.07
CA GLY A 21 -3.38 2.68 -10.15
C GLY A 21 -2.35 1.72 -10.73
N ILE A 22 -1.07 2.08 -10.68
CA ILE A 22 0.03 1.16 -10.96
C ILE A 22 0.31 0.35 -9.68
N GLY A 23 -0.10 -0.91 -9.66
CA GLY A 23 0.16 -1.82 -8.55
C GLY A 23 1.52 -2.51 -8.68
N VAL A 24 2.20 -2.74 -7.55
CA VAL A 24 3.40 -3.60 -7.51
C VAL A 24 2.98 -5.06 -7.49
N GLN A 25 3.57 -5.89 -8.36
CA GLN A 25 3.33 -7.33 -8.38
C GLN A 25 4.04 -7.98 -7.19
N LEU A 26 3.30 -8.24 -6.10
CA LEU A 26 3.85 -8.95 -4.94
C LEU A 26 3.67 -10.48 -5.11
N PRO A 27 4.66 -11.29 -4.68
CA PRO A 27 4.51 -12.73 -4.54
C PRO A 27 3.28 -13.11 -3.72
N LYS A 28 2.69 -14.27 -4.03
CA LYS A 28 1.42 -14.74 -3.42
C LYS A 28 1.50 -14.73 -1.89
N GLU A 29 2.56 -15.28 -1.33
CA GLU A 29 2.77 -15.39 0.13
C GLU A 29 2.70 -14.02 0.84
N VAL A 30 3.24 -12.99 0.21
CA VAL A 30 3.28 -11.64 0.78
C VAL A 30 1.93 -10.97 0.68
N ARG A 31 1.20 -11.20 -0.42
CA ARG A 31 -0.16 -10.70 -0.58
C ARG A 31 -1.10 -11.30 0.46
N GLU A 32 -1.02 -12.60 0.67
CA GLU A 32 -1.78 -13.31 1.71
C GLU A 32 -1.42 -12.78 3.10
N ALA A 33 -0.13 -12.55 3.36
CA ALA A 33 0.30 -12.02 4.64
C ALA A 33 -0.26 -10.61 4.92
N ARG A 34 -0.17 -9.71 3.94
CA ARG A 34 -0.73 -8.35 4.05
C ARG A 34 -2.25 -8.37 4.21
N LYS A 35 -2.94 -9.29 3.55
CA LYS A 35 -4.39 -9.44 3.65
C LYS A 35 -4.82 -9.75 5.09
N GLN A 36 -4.08 -10.61 5.79
CA GLN A 36 -4.36 -10.93 7.20
C GLN A 36 -4.10 -9.75 8.15
N LEU A 37 -3.14 -8.89 7.83
CA LEU A 37 -2.81 -7.71 8.62
C LEU A 37 -3.67 -6.48 8.24
N TYR A 38 -4.56 -6.61 7.26
CA TYR A 38 -5.31 -5.47 6.72
C TYR A 38 -6.29 -4.89 7.74
N ASP A 39 -6.93 -5.73 8.55
CA ASP A 39 -7.88 -5.27 9.57
C ASP A 39 -7.16 -4.46 10.66
N VAL A 40 -5.99 -4.92 11.11
CA VAL A 40 -5.13 -4.21 12.07
C VAL A 40 -4.66 -2.88 11.50
N MET A 41 -4.21 -2.89 10.24
CA MET A 41 -3.81 -1.67 9.52
C MET A 41 -4.98 -0.67 9.45
N ARG A 42 -6.18 -1.13 9.12
CA ARG A 42 -7.37 -0.28 8.98
C ARG A 42 -7.74 0.39 10.30
N GLN A 43 -7.74 -0.37 11.39
CA GLN A 43 -7.99 0.16 12.74
C GLN A 43 -6.94 1.21 13.11
N ALA A 44 -5.66 0.90 12.93
CA ALA A 44 -4.57 1.84 13.21
C ALA A 44 -4.67 3.12 12.37
N LYS A 45 -5.10 3.01 11.11
CA LYS A 45 -5.24 4.15 10.20
C LYS A 45 -6.36 5.09 10.65
N ASN A 46 -7.47 4.52 11.09
CA ASN A 46 -8.59 5.29 11.65
C ASN A 46 -8.19 6.00 12.95
N SER A 47 -7.26 5.43 13.71
CA SER A 47 -6.69 6.07 14.91
C SER A 47 -5.58 7.09 14.63
N GLY A 48 -5.26 7.37 13.35
CA GLY A 48 -4.24 8.35 12.97
C GLY A 48 -2.80 7.93 13.26
N LYS A 49 -2.52 6.63 13.43
CA LYS A 49 -1.16 6.12 13.67
C LYS A 49 -0.32 6.14 12.39
N ASP A 50 1.00 6.21 12.53
CA ASP A 50 1.92 6.05 11.39
C ASP A 50 2.04 4.57 11.04
N ILE A 51 1.83 4.24 9.77
CA ILE A 51 1.64 2.87 9.30
C ILE A 51 2.45 2.64 8.04
N ARG A 52 3.23 1.57 8.03
CA ARG A 52 4.04 1.16 6.88
C ARG A 52 4.06 -0.34 6.71
N PHE A 53 3.84 -0.80 5.48
CA PHE A 53 4.16 -2.18 5.13
C PHE A 53 5.62 -2.26 4.68
N VAL A 54 6.41 -3.08 5.37
CA VAL A 54 7.77 -3.45 4.96
C VAL A 54 7.72 -4.91 4.53
N TRP A 55 7.75 -5.14 3.21
CA TRP A 55 7.60 -6.48 2.65
C TRP A 55 6.27 -7.13 3.09
N LYS A 56 6.31 -8.13 3.98
CA LYS A 56 5.15 -8.86 4.52
C LYS A 56 4.74 -8.40 5.93
N ASP A 57 5.55 -7.58 6.58
CA ASP A 57 5.35 -7.14 7.95
C ASP A 57 4.68 -5.76 7.98
N LEU A 58 3.79 -5.55 8.95
CA LEU A 58 3.11 -4.28 9.18
C LEU A 58 3.78 -3.55 10.34
N GLN A 59 4.25 -2.33 10.11
CA GLN A 59 4.79 -1.46 11.14
C GLN A 59 3.74 -0.42 11.53
N ILE A 60 3.46 -0.30 12.83
CA ILE A 60 2.57 0.73 13.37
C ILE A 60 3.29 1.43 14.53
N ASN A 61 3.54 2.74 14.42
CA ASN A 61 4.27 3.53 15.44
C ASN A 61 5.58 2.87 15.91
N GLY A 62 6.31 2.21 15.01
CA GLY A 62 7.56 1.50 15.31
C GLY A 62 7.41 0.06 15.80
N GLN A 63 6.20 -0.43 16.11
CA GLN A 63 5.95 -1.83 16.46
C GLN A 63 5.73 -2.69 15.20
N ILE A 64 6.32 -3.89 15.17
CA ILE A 64 6.26 -4.80 14.03
C ILE A 64 5.22 -5.90 14.28
N TYR A 65 4.22 -5.95 13.42
CA TYR A 65 3.18 -6.98 13.38
C TYR A 65 3.49 -7.96 12.26
N LYS A 66 3.58 -9.24 12.64
CA LYS A 66 3.84 -10.37 11.74
C LYS A 66 2.66 -11.31 11.73
N VAL A 67 2.42 -11.93 10.58
CA VAL A 67 1.43 -12.98 10.44
C VAL A 67 1.81 -14.17 11.32
N GLY A 68 0.90 -14.57 12.22
CA GLY A 68 1.09 -15.69 13.13
C GLY A 68 1.66 -15.34 14.51
N ASN A 69 2.02 -14.07 14.79
CA ASN A 69 2.35 -13.66 16.16
C ASN A 69 1.06 -13.42 16.95
N LYS A 70 0.43 -14.50 17.42
CA LYS A 70 -0.22 -14.47 18.72
C LYS A 70 0.90 -14.29 19.75
N GLU A 71 0.75 -13.27 20.58
CA GLU A 71 1.42 -13.12 21.88
C GLU A 71 2.94 -12.93 21.86
N ARG A 72 3.34 -11.66 21.90
CA ARG A 72 4.11 -11.20 23.06
C ARG A 72 3.43 -9.96 23.57
N SER A 73 2.46 -10.20 24.46
CA SER A 73 2.04 -9.24 25.46
C SER A 73 3.28 -8.59 26.07
N ASP A 74 3.31 -7.26 26.00
CA ASP A 74 4.09 -6.45 26.92
C ASP A 74 3.76 -6.92 28.34
N ASN A 75 4.68 -7.67 28.94
CA ASN A 75 4.68 -7.84 30.39
C ASN A 75 5.28 -6.57 30.97
N GLN A 76 4.54 -6.02 31.94
CA GLN A 76 4.85 -4.88 32.80
C GLN A 76 6.29 -4.85 33.32
#